data_AF-A0A428P522-F1
#
_entry.id   AF-A0A428P522-F1
#
_cell.length_a   1.000
_cell.length_b   1.000
_cell.length_c   1.000
_cell.angle_alpha   90.00
_cell.angle_beta   90.00
_cell.angle_gamma   90.00
#
_symmetry.space_group_name_H-M   'P 1'
#
loop_
_entity.id
_entity.type
_entity.pdbx_description
1 polymer ?
#
loop_
_entity_poly.entity_id
_entity_poly.type
_entity_poly.pdbx_seq_one_letter_code
_entity_poly.pdbx_strand_id
1 'polypeptide(L)'
;MLYRQYQWWRVCFDLYVKTRKNSATPEEQDLIAKLRLNQLTWNALFKHDHWSLDLDPILFPGELEAIVEQAETIACSTSTRHHPIFTFDADIIPSLSYVGAFSDDPDLLRRLVKVLRKLNVREGSWDSEELAEIYEGVLVAREQYGQVISGYPGGLLSVAKALAALGLPCVKPTNSILRLSSSIKGYSIGGTTDAV
;
A
#
# COMPACT_ATOMS: atom_id res chain seq x y z
N MET A 1 -13.05 19.75 -8.07
CA MET A 1 -13.37 20.34 -6.75
C MET A 1 -12.46 19.79 -5.65
N LEU A 2 -12.34 18.45 -5.54
CA LEU A 2 -11.48 17.77 -4.54
C LEU A 2 -10.00 18.19 -4.58
N TYR A 3 -9.39 18.29 -5.77
CA TYR A 3 -7.99 18.72 -5.89
C TYR A 3 -7.72 20.09 -5.24
N ARG A 4 -8.60 21.09 -5.45
CA ARG A 4 -8.44 22.43 -4.87
C ARG A 4 -8.56 22.42 -3.34
N GLN A 5 -9.49 21.63 -2.81
CA GLN A 5 -9.66 21.45 -1.36
C GLN A 5 -8.44 20.77 -0.75
N TYR A 6 -7.92 19.73 -1.43
CA TYR A 6 -6.70 19.06 -1.02
C TYR A 6 -5.49 20.00 -1.03
N GLN A 7 -5.30 20.81 -2.09
CA GLN A 7 -4.21 21.79 -2.16
C GLN A 7 -4.26 22.79 -1.01
N TRP A 8 -5.46 23.27 -0.66
CA TRP A 8 -5.63 24.15 0.50
C TRP A 8 -5.29 23.46 1.81
N TRP A 9 -5.85 22.26 2.03
CA TRP A 9 -5.54 21.44 3.20
C TRP A 9 -4.04 21.18 3.34
N ARG A 10 -3.37 20.85 2.24
CA ARG A 10 -1.91 20.60 2.17
C ARG A 10 -1.12 21.80 2.69
N VAL A 11 -1.44 23.00 2.20
CA VAL A 11 -0.78 24.24 2.62
C VAL A 11 -1.03 24.51 4.11
N CYS A 12 -2.27 24.38 4.58
CA CYS A 12 -2.61 24.56 5.99
C CYS A 12 -1.88 23.55 6.89
N PHE A 13 -1.81 22.29 6.47
CA PHE A 13 -1.10 21.24 7.19
C PHE A 13 0.41 21.53 7.27
N ASP A 14 1.04 21.93 6.16
CA ASP A 14 2.46 22.28 6.16
C ASP A 14 2.78 23.46 7.09
N LEU A 15 1.89 24.46 7.14
CA LEU A 15 1.99 25.57 8.08
C LEU A 15 1.82 25.10 9.53
N TYR A 16 0.84 24.23 9.80
CA TYR A 16 0.60 23.65 11.12
C TYR A 16 1.81 22.85 11.63
N VAL A 17 2.40 21.98 10.80
CA VAL A 17 3.57 21.21 11.19
C VAL A 17 4.76 22.12 11.49
N LYS A 18 4.95 23.19 10.72
CA LYS A 18 6.02 24.18 10.97
C LYS A 18 5.85 24.90 12.31
N THR A 19 4.63 25.29 12.68
CA THR A 19 4.38 25.99 13.95
C THR A 19 4.49 25.06 15.16
N ARG A 20 4.27 23.75 14.98
CA ARG A 20 4.29 22.74 16.05
C ARG A 20 5.62 22.00 16.22
N LYS A 21 6.63 22.26 15.38
CA LYS A 21 7.89 21.49 15.30
C LYS A 21 8.55 21.18 16.66
N ASN A 22 8.49 22.12 17.61
CA ASN A 22 9.14 21.98 18.93
C ASN A 22 8.16 21.93 20.10
N SER A 23 6.85 21.88 19.83
CA SER A 23 5.80 21.96 20.86
C SER A 23 4.77 20.84 20.77
N ALA A 24 4.86 19.96 19.78
CA ALA A 24 3.95 18.85 19.60
C ALA A 24 4.14 17.78 20.68
N THR A 25 3.03 17.33 21.30
CA THR A 25 3.06 16.16 22.20
C THR A 25 3.39 14.88 21.43
N PRO A 26 3.82 13.78 22.09
CA PRO A 26 4.06 12.51 21.42
C PRO A 26 2.85 12.00 20.61
N GLU A 27 1.63 12.19 21.12
CA GLU A 27 0.39 11.83 20.43
C GLU A 27 0.15 12.73 19.20
N GLU A 28 0.37 14.04 19.32
CA GLU A 28 0.31 14.95 18.19
C GLU A 28 1.36 14.60 17.13
N GLN A 29 2.56 14.17 17.52
CA GLN A 29 3.62 13.73 16.61
C GLN A 29 3.23 12.47 15.84
N ASP A 30 2.61 11.49 16.49
CA ASP A 30 2.08 10.28 15.83
C ASP A 30 1.00 10.63 14.78
N LEU A 31 0.05 11.51 15.14
CA LEU A 31 -0.98 11.97 14.22
C LEU A 31 -0.39 12.77 13.05
N ILE A 32 0.57 13.65 13.30
CA ILE A 32 1.29 14.38 12.26
C ILE A 32 2.01 13.41 11.31
N ALA A 33 2.62 12.35 11.84
CA ALA A 33 3.33 11.37 11.02
C ALA A 33 2.37 10.59 10.10
N LYS A 34 1.21 10.16 10.60
CA LYS A 34 0.15 9.51 9.80
C LYS A 34 -0.43 10.46 8.74
N LEU A 35 -0.75 11.69 9.12
CA LEU A 35 -1.25 12.70 8.16
C LEU A 35 -0.20 13.06 7.11
N ARG A 36 1.09 13.04 7.45
CA ARG A 36 2.18 13.22 6.47
C ARG A 36 2.23 12.06 5.48
N LEU A 37 2.08 10.82 5.94
CA LEU A 37 2.02 9.64 5.07
C LEU A 37 0.84 9.75 4.08
N ASN A 38 -0.34 10.12 4.58
CA ASN A 38 -1.49 10.40 3.75
C ASN A 38 -1.18 11.51 2.75
N GLN A 39 -0.65 12.65 3.17
CA GLN A 39 -0.29 13.77 2.28
C GLN A 39 0.67 13.32 1.15
N LEU A 40 1.69 12.51 1.44
CA LEU A 40 2.59 11.98 0.41
C LEU A 40 1.83 11.10 -0.60
N THR A 41 0.96 10.23 -0.11
CA THR A 41 0.15 9.33 -0.94
C THR A 41 -0.82 10.10 -1.83
N TRP A 42 -1.56 11.06 -1.27
CA TRP A 42 -2.49 11.90 -2.03
C TRP A 42 -1.77 12.81 -3.01
N ASN A 43 -0.56 13.30 -2.69
CA ASN A 43 0.26 14.06 -3.64
C ASN A 43 0.64 13.21 -4.85
N ALA A 44 1.05 11.96 -4.65
CA ALA A 44 1.34 11.03 -5.74
C ALA A 44 0.07 10.76 -6.56
N LEU A 45 -1.04 10.42 -5.88
CA LEU A 45 -2.32 10.11 -6.54
C LEU A 45 -2.85 11.27 -7.39
N PHE A 46 -2.80 12.51 -6.90
CA PHE A 46 -3.31 13.68 -7.61
C PHE A 46 -2.41 14.18 -8.74
N LYS A 47 -1.17 13.70 -8.86
CA LYS A 47 -0.31 14.01 -10.02
C LYS A 47 -0.66 13.19 -11.24
N HIS A 48 -1.37 12.07 -11.06
CA HIS A 48 -1.97 11.34 -12.17
C HIS A 48 -3.22 12.12 -12.62
N ASP A 49 -3.12 12.76 -13.79
CA ASP A 49 -4.16 13.66 -14.34
C ASP A 49 -5.46 12.92 -14.71
N HIS A 50 -5.44 11.59 -14.63
CA HIS A 50 -6.59 10.74 -14.84
C HIS A 50 -6.79 9.83 -13.62
N TRP A 51 -7.94 9.98 -12.98
CA TRP A 51 -8.56 8.99 -12.10
C TRP A 51 -9.02 7.75 -12.89
N SER A 52 -8.63 7.62 -14.17
CA SER A 52 -8.74 6.37 -14.90
C SER A 52 -7.77 5.38 -14.30
N LEU A 53 -8.30 4.23 -13.90
CA LEU A 53 -7.54 3.02 -13.60
C LEU A 53 -6.82 2.47 -14.86
N ASP A 54 -6.87 3.19 -15.98
CA ASP A 54 -6.05 2.98 -17.17
C ASP A 54 -4.67 3.58 -16.89
N LEU A 55 -3.82 2.74 -16.33
CA LEU A 55 -2.48 3.05 -15.86
C LEU A 55 -1.53 3.20 -17.04
N ASP A 56 -1.17 4.43 -17.40
CA ASP A 56 0.15 4.69 -17.99
C ASP A 56 1.08 5.10 -16.83
N PRO A 57 2.02 4.23 -16.41
CA PRO A 57 2.77 4.41 -15.18
C PRO A 57 4.00 5.28 -15.45
N ILE A 58 3.82 6.59 -15.55
CA ILE A 58 4.92 7.50 -15.19
C ILE A 58 4.80 7.73 -13.69
N LEU A 59 5.16 6.70 -12.93
CA LEU A 59 5.42 6.83 -11.51
C LEU A 59 6.81 7.41 -11.34
N PHE A 60 6.95 8.40 -10.46
CA PHE A 60 8.27 8.87 -10.06
C PHE A 60 8.74 7.99 -8.90
N PRO A 61 9.79 7.17 -9.06
CA PRO A 61 10.27 6.26 -8.01
C PRO A 61 10.49 6.96 -6.66
N GLY A 62 10.88 8.24 -6.69
CA GLY A 62 11.07 9.06 -5.49
C GLY A 62 9.80 9.30 -4.66
N GLU A 63 8.60 9.17 -5.22
CA GLU A 63 7.36 9.34 -4.46
C GLU A 63 7.01 8.09 -3.66
N LEU A 64 7.15 6.92 -4.28
CA LEU A 64 6.95 5.64 -3.60
C LEU A 64 7.99 5.46 -2.49
N GLU A 65 9.24 5.84 -2.76
CA GLU A 65 10.33 5.90 -1.80
C GLU A 65 9.95 6.75 -0.57
N ALA A 66 9.49 8.00 -0.78
CA ALA A 66 9.12 8.90 0.30
C ALA A 66 7.96 8.36 1.17
N ILE A 67 6.99 7.65 0.56
CA ILE A 67 5.90 7.00 1.29
C ILE A 67 6.46 5.89 2.21
N VAL A 68 7.38 5.05 1.70
CA VAL A 68 8.01 3.99 2.49
C VAL A 68 8.89 4.57 3.60
N GLU A 69 9.71 5.59 3.33
CA GLU A 69 10.54 6.25 4.36
C GLU A 69 9.69 6.82 5.51
N GLN A 70 8.57 7.46 5.18
CA GLN A 70 7.65 7.99 6.18
C GLN A 70 7.01 6.86 7.00
N ALA A 71 6.64 5.75 6.35
CA ALA A 71 6.09 4.59 7.04
C ALA A 71 7.11 3.84 7.89
N GLU A 72 8.38 3.77 7.47
CA GLU A 72 9.49 3.27 8.28
C GLU A 72 9.66 4.09 9.55
N THR A 73 9.51 5.42 9.45
CA THR A 73 9.55 6.33 10.61
C THR A 73 8.42 6.02 11.59
N ILE A 74 7.19 5.85 11.10
CA ILE A 74 6.01 5.48 11.92
C ILE A 74 6.20 4.10 12.56
N ALA A 75 6.69 3.12 11.81
CA ALA A 75 6.94 1.78 12.33
C ALA A 75 8.08 1.78 13.37
N CYS A 76 9.04 2.71 13.30
CA CYS A 76 10.10 2.88 14.30
C CYS A 76 9.64 3.55 15.59
N SER A 77 8.72 4.51 15.53
CA SER A 77 8.15 5.13 16.72
C SER A 77 7.14 4.23 17.44
N THR A 78 6.59 3.25 16.74
CA THR A 78 5.71 2.24 17.33
C THR A 78 6.56 1.24 18.12
N SER A 79 6.58 1.37 19.45
CA SER A 79 7.16 0.36 20.35
C SER A 79 6.65 -1.03 19.94
N THR A 80 7.50 -2.07 19.94
CA THR A 80 7.09 -3.45 19.62
C THR A 80 5.83 -3.83 20.38
N ARG A 81 4.66 -3.71 19.73
CA ARG A 81 3.38 -3.94 20.39
C ARG A 81 3.13 -5.44 20.36
N HIS A 82 3.04 -6.04 21.54
CA HIS A 82 2.76 -7.46 21.67
C HIS A 82 1.33 -7.85 21.26
N HIS A 83 0.44 -6.87 21.06
CA HIS A 83 -0.94 -7.10 20.65
C HIS A 83 -1.26 -6.36 19.35
N PRO A 84 -2.05 -6.97 18.45
CA PRO A 84 -2.57 -6.28 17.27
C PRO A 84 -3.40 -5.05 17.66
N ILE A 85 -3.34 -4.00 16.83
CA ILE A 85 -4.26 -2.86 16.92
C ILE A 85 -5.37 -3.04 15.90
N PHE A 86 -6.62 -2.80 16.30
CA PHE A 86 -7.73 -2.69 15.38
C PHE A 86 -8.25 -1.25 15.38
N THR A 87 -8.25 -0.62 14.21
CA THR A 87 -8.88 0.68 13.97
C THR A 87 -9.71 0.60 12.68
N PHE A 88 -10.67 1.51 12.52
CA PHE A 88 -11.34 1.71 11.22
C PHE A 88 -10.67 2.80 10.39
N ASP A 89 -9.74 3.54 10.99
CA ASP A 89 -9.03 4.63 10.35
C ASP A 89 -7.99 4.05 9.38
N ALA A 90 -8.16 4.37 8.10
CA ALA A 90 -7.35 3.85 7.00
C ALA A 90 -6.09 4.72 6.81
N ASP A 91 -5.33 4.88 7.90
CA ASP A 91 -4.28 5.90 8.04
C ASP A 91 -2.94 5.49 7.45
N ILE A 92 -2.63 4.18 7.40
CA ILE A 92 -1.29 3.69 7.05
C ILE A 92 -1.37 2.62 5.98
N ILE A 93 -2.17 1.57 6.18
CA ILE A 93 -2.13 0.37 5.35
C ILE A 93 -2.57 0.64 3.89
N PRO A 94 -3.57 1.49 3.59
CA PRO A 94 -3.89 1.84 2.21
C PRO A 94 -2.73 2.50 1.45
N SER A 95 -1.97 3.38 2.10
CA SER A 95 -0.78 4.01 1.51
C SER A 95 0.31 2.97 1.18
N LEU A 96 0.47 1.97 2.05
CA LEU A 96 1.41 0.87 1.82
C LEU A 96 0.92 -0.06 0.70
N SER A 97 -0.40 -0.29 0.62
CA SER A 97 -0.99 -1.03 -0.51
C SER A 97 -0.80 -0.28 -1.84
N TYR A 98 -0.85 1.05 -1.83
CA TYR A 98 -0.56 1.87 -3.00
C TYR A 98 0.88 1.64 -3.46
N VAL A 99 1.87 1.74 -2.56
CA VAL A 99 3.28 1.47 -2.90
C VAL A 99 3.45 0.09 -3.53
N GLY A 100 2.91 -0.97 -2.90
CA GLY A 100 3.12 -2.32 -3.40
C GLY A 100 2.36 -2.63 -4.70
N ALA A 101 1.26 -1.92 -4.99
CA ALA A 101 0.57 -2.06 -6.27
C ALA A 101 1.33 -1.43 -7.44
N PHE A 102 2.12 -0.39 -7.15
CA PHE A 102 2.74 0.49 -8.14
C PHE A 102 4.27 0.36 -8.20
N SER A 103 4.91 -0.37 -7.29
CA SER A 103 6.36 -0.56 -7.30
C SER A 103 6.77 -1.81 -8.09
N ASP A 104 7.68 -1.62 -9.05
CA ASP A 104 8.44 -2.68 -9.70
C ASP A 104 9.86 -2.82 -9.15
N ASP A 105 10.18 -2.13 -8.05
CA ASP A 105 11.47 -2.24 -7.37
C ASP A 105 11.42 -3.31 -6.27
N PRO A 106 12.15 -4.44 -6.41
CA PRO A 106 12.23 -5.48 -5.39
C PRO A 106 12.76 -4.96 -4.05
N ASP A 107 13.71 -4.02 -4.04
CA ASP A 107 14.30 -3.51 -2.81
C ASP A 107 13.30 -2.65 -2.04
N LEU A 108 12.54 -1.81 -2.74
CA LEU A 108 11.43 -1.06 -2.16
C LEU A 108 10.34 -1.99 -1.61
N LEU A 109 9.97 -3.04 -2.35
CA LEU A 109 8.99 -4.03 -1.91
C LEU A 109 9.47 -4.81 -0.66
N ARG A 110 10.75 -5.16 -0.57
CA ARG A 110 11.31 -5.80 0.63
C ARG A 110 11.24 -4.88 1.85
N ARG A 111 11.49 -3.59 1.68
CA ARG A 111 11.34 -2.60 2.76
C ARG A 111 9.89 -2.43 3.18
N LEU A 112 8.98 -2.33 2.20
CA LEU A 112 7.54 -2.31 2.43
C LEU A 112 7.07 -3.50 3.27
N VAL A 113 7.50 -4.72 2.92
CA VAL A 113 7.20 -5.94 3.70
C VAL A 113 7.70 -5.83 5.14
N LYS A 114 8.94 -5.37 5.35
CA LYS A 114 9.49 -5.18 6.71
C LYS A 114 8.67 -4.19 7.54
N VAL A 115 8.21 -3.10 6.92
CA VAL A 115 7.33 -2.12 7.57
C VAL A 115 5.99 -2.78 7.96
N LEU A 116 5.34 -3.46 7.02
CA LEU A 116 4.06 -4.11 7.24
C LEU A 116 4.12 -5.14 8.39
N ARG A 117 5.16 -5.97 8.42
CA ARG A 117 5.41 -6.94 9.51
C ARG A 117 5.69 -6.29 10.87
N LYS A 118 6.17 -5.05 10.88
CA LYS A 118 6.48 -4.32 12.11
C LYS A 118 5.25 -3.61 12.68
N LEU A 119 4.31 -3.20 11.83
CA LEU A 119 3.13 -2.44 12.24
C LEU A 119 2.20 -3.26 13.14
N ASN A 120 1.92 -4.52 12.78
CA ASN A 120 0.96 -5.37 13.49
C ASN A 120 -0.40 -4.66 13.71
N VAL A 121 -0.95 -4.06 12.64
CA VAL A 121 -2.20 -3.26 12.67
C VAL A 121 -3.19 -3.80 11.65
N ARG A 122 -4.47 -3.80 12.04
CA ARG A 122 -5.62 -3.96 11.15
C ARG A 122 -6.45 -2.67 11.10
N GLU A 123 -6.61 -2.12 9.91
CA GLU A 123 -7.37 -0.91 9.57
C GLU A 123 -8.63 -1.31 8.78
N GLY A 124 -9.72 -1.64 9.48
CA GLY A 124 -10.94 -2.17 8.88
C GLY A 124 -10.68 -3.50 8.17
N SER A 125 -10.81 -3.52 6.83
CA SER A 125 -10.51 -4.69 5.99
C SER A 125 -9.03 -4.85 5.66
N TRP A 126 -8.20 -3.85 5.98
CA TRP A 126 -6.77 -3.87 5.70
C TRP A 126 -6.02 -4.47 6.87
N ASP A 127 -5.21 -5.49 6.64
CA ASP A 127 -4.40 -6.12 7.68
C ASP A 127 -2.93 -6.10 7.24
N SER A 128 -2.05 -5.56 8.09
CA SER A 128 -0.64 -5.39 7.75
C SER A 128 0.06 -6.73 7.54
N GLU A 129 -0.27 -7.76 8.32
CA GLU A 129 0.32 -9.08 8.20
C GLU A 129 -0.17 -9.80 6.94
N GLU A 130 -1.46 -9.71 6.64
CA GLU A 130 -2.02 -10.32 5.43
C GLU A 130 -1.50 -9.63 4.17
N LEU A 131 -1.32 -8.31 4.21
CA LEU A 131 -0.75 -7.56 3.09
C LEU A 131 0.74 -7.87 2.89
N ALA A 132 1.50 -8.05 3.98
CA ALA A 132 2.90 -8.48 3.91
C ALA A 132 3.04 -9.85 3.24
N GLU A 133 2.18 -10.81 3.57
CA GLU A 133 2.15 -12.13 2.93
C GLU A 133 1.95 -12.02 1.42
N ILE A 134 1.05 -11.15 0.96
CA ILE A 134 0.81 -10.93 -0.48
C ILE A 134 2.07 -10.39 -1.16
N TYR A 135 2.72 -9.37 -0.62
CA TYR A 135 3.91 -8.78 -1.25
C TYR A 135 5.16 -9.67 -1.15
N GLU A 136 5.29 -10.47 -0.10
CA GLU A 136 6.26 -11.57 -0.05
C GLU A 136 6.01 -12.57 -1.18
N GLY A 137 4.75 -12.93 -1.42
CA GLY A 137 4.35 -13.76 -2.57
C GLY A 137 4.75 -13.14 -3.90
N VAL A 138 4.54 -11.83 -4.10
CA VAL A 138 4.97 -11.11 -5.32
C VAL A 138 6.49 -11.19 -5.50
N LEU A 139 7.27 -10.97 -4.44
CA LEU A 139 8.73 -11.09 -4.47
C LEU A 139 9.17 -12.51 -4.84
N VAL A 140 8.60 -13.53 -4.18
CA VAL A 140 8.90 -14.94 -4.46
C VAL A 140 8.55 -15.32 -5.89
N ALA A 141 7.37 -14.91 -6.38
CA ALA A 141 6.94 -15.17 -7.75
C ALA A 141 7.93 -14.58 -8.78
N ARG A 142 8.43 -13.37 -8.52
CA ARG A 142 9.42 -12.72 -9.38
C ARG A 142 10.77 -13.40 -9.33
N GLU A 143 11.28 -13.67 -8.14
CA GLU A 143 12.63 -14.21 -7.93
C GLU A 143 12.76 -15.67 -8.37
N GLN A 144 11.74 -16.49 -8.11
CA GLN A 144 11.80 -17.94 -8.35
C GLN A 144 11.17 -18.35 -9.68
N TYR A 145 10.17 -17.61 -10.17
CA TYR A 145 9.40 -17.98 -11.37
C TYR A 145 9.53 -16.96 -12.49
N GLY A 146 10.25 -15.84 -12.28
CA GLY A 146 10.38 -14.77 -13.28
C GLY A 146 9.06 -14.06 -13.61
N GLN A 147 8.02 -14.24 -12.79
CA GLN A 147 6.69 -13.68 -13.03
C GLN A 147 6.57 -12.29 -12.39
N VAL A 148 6.21 -11.29 -13.19
CA VAL A 148 5.86 -9.95 -12.69
C VAL A 148 4.36 -9.94 -12.41
N ILE A 149 4.01 -9.91 -11.12
CA ILE A 149 2.64 -10.02 -10.63
C ILE A 149 2.12 -8.66 -10.10
N SER A 150 2.89 -7.58 -10.23
CA SER A 150 2.47 -6.19 -9.93
C SER A 150 1.58 -5.61 -11.05
N GLY A 151 0.76 -4.61 -10.72
CA GLY A 151 0.04 -3.81 -11.74
C GLY A 151 -1.12 -4.49 -12.49
N TYR A 152 -1.64 -5.65 -12.04
CA TYR A 152 -2.75 -6.31 -12.76
C TYR A 152 -4.03 -5.46 -12.83
N PRO A 153 -4.76 -5.49 -13.96
CA PRO A 153 -6.14 -5.01 -14.01
C PRO A 153 -6.99 -5.76 -12.96
N GLY A 154 -7.60 -5.01 -12.05
CA GLY A 154 -8.33 -5.54 -10.89
C GLY A 154 -7.58 -5.47 -9.54
N GLY A 155 -6.37 -4.90 -9.53
CA GLY A 155 -5.67 -4.50 -8.30
C GLY A 155 -5.27 -5.67 -7.41
N LEU A 156 -5.20 -5.41 -6.09
CA LEU A 156 -4.68 -6.35 -5.10
C LEU A 156 -5.38 -7.73 -5.10
N LEU A 157 -6.67 -7.79 -5.44
CA LEU A 157 -7.40 -9.06 -5.50
C LEU A 157 -6.98 -9.91 -6.71
N SER A 158 -6.70 -9.29 -7.85
CA SER A 158 -6.14 -9.99 -9.02
C SER A 158 -4.75 -10.55 -8.71
N VAL A 159 -3.91 -9.76 -8.02
CA VAL A 159 -2.59 -10.19 -7.53
C VAL A 159 -2.73 -11.42 -6.63
N ALA A 160 -3.60 -11.36 -5.61
CA ALA A 160 -3.81 -12.46 -4.68
C ALA A 160 -4.27 -13.74 -5.38
N LYS A 161 -5.16 -13.63 -6.37
CA LYS A 161 -5.62 -14.77 -7.18
C LYS A 161 -4.51 -15.39 -8.01
N ALA A 162 -3.63 -14.58 -8.61
CA ALA A 162 -2.47 -15.06 -9.36
C ALA A 162 -1.49 -15.81 -8.44
N LEU A 163 -1.21 -15.26 -7.26
CA LEU A 163 -0.37 -15.93 -6.25
C LEU A 163 -0.99 -17.25 -5.75
N ALA A 164 -2.32 -17.31 -5.62
CA ALA A 164 -3.03 -18.53 -5.27
C ALA A 164 -2.72 -19.68 -6.24
N ALA A 165 -2.67 -19.37 -7.54
CA ALA A 165 -2.40 -20.36 -8.58
C ALA A 165 -0.97 -20.92 -8.52
N LEU A 166 -0.04 -20.17 -7.92
CA LEU A 166 1.34 -20.62 -7.69
C LEU A 166 1.50 -21.48 -6.44
N GLY A 167 0.52 -21.49 -5.53
CA GLY A 167 0.55 -22.32 -4.31
C GLY A 167 1.71 -22.00 -3.37
N LEU A 168 2.11 -20.72 -3.28
CA LEU A 168 3.28 -20.30 -2.52
C LEU A 168 3.04 -20.45 -0.99
N PRO A 169 4.02 -20.98 -0.22
CA PRO A 169 3.85 -21.22 1.21
C PRO A 169 3.83 -19.93 2.06
N CYS A 170 4.32 -18.82 1.54
CA CYS A 170 4.32 -17.52 2.24
C CYS A 170 2.92 -16.87 2.29
N VAL A 171 1.99 -17.25 1.41
CA VAL A 171 0.62 -16.75 1.42
C VAL A 171 -0.27 -17.76 2.12
N LYS A 172 -0.75 -17.44 3.33
CA LYS A 172 -1.54 -18.40 4.11
C LYS A 172 -2.93 -18.61 3.50
N PRO A 173 -3.50 -19.83 3.52
CA PRO A 173 -4.88 -20.07 3.08
C PRO A 173 -5.94 -19.29 3.89
N THR A 174 -5.59 -18.89 5.13
CA THR A 174 -6.46 -18.10 6.01
C THR A 174 -6.46 -16.61 5.70
N ASN A 175 -5.56 -16.14 4.85
CA ASN A 175 -5.41 -14.74 4.47
C ASN A 175 -6.73 -14.20 3.87
N SER A 176 -7.29 -13.16 4.49
CA SER A 176 -8.61 -12.64 4.11
C SER A 176 -8.64 -12.05 2.70
N ILE A 177 -7.55 -11.42 2.25
CA ILE A 177 -7.40 -10.86 0.89
C ILE A 177 -7.48 -12.00 -0.14
N LEU A 178 -6.78 -13.10 0.12
CA LEU A 178 -6.83 -14.31 -0.71
C LEU A 178 -8.24 -14.90 -0.77
N ARG A 179 -8.92 -15.03 0.37
CA ARG A 179 -10.29 -15.57 0.45
C ARG A 179 -11.31 -14.67 -0.26
N LEU A 180 -11.16 -13.36 -0.18
CA LEU A 180 -11.98 -12.42 -0.92
C LEU A 180 -11.74 -12.55 -2.43
N SER A 181 -10.49 -12.70 -2.87
CA SER A 181 -10.15 -12.84 -4.29
C SER A 181 -10.79 -14.08 -4.96
N SER A 182 -10.95 -15.17 -4.20
CA SER A 182 -11.59 -16.40 -4.69
C SER A 182 -13.12 -16.35 -4.66
N SER A 183 -13.70 -15.46 -3.84
CA SER A 183 -15.15 -15.31 -3.69
C SER A 183 -15.77 -14.43 -4.79
N ILE A 184 -14.97 -13.53 -5.39
CA ILE A 184 -15.42 -12.66 -6.48
C ILE A 184 -15.32 -13.43 -7.82
N LYS A 185 -16.43 -14.02 -8.25
CA LYS A 185 -16.60 -14.49 -9.64
C LYS A 185 -16.91 -13.27 -10.52
N GLY A 186 -15.97 -12.81 -11.35
CA GLY A 186 -16.31 -11.68 -12.23
C GLY A 186 -15.30 -11.20 -13.26
N TYR A 187 -13.99 -11.19 -13.00
CA TYR A 187 -13.02 -10.71 -13.99
C TYR A 187 -12.32 -11.88 -14.67
N SER A 188 -12.87 -12.30 -15.81
CA SER A 188 -12.15 -13.05 -16.82
C SER A 188 -11.28 -12.04 -17.56
N ILE A 189 -9.96 -12.11 -17.41
CA ILE A 189 -9.04 -11.42 -18.31
C ILE A 189 -9.34 -12.00 -19.69
N GLY A 190 -9.75 -11.14 -20.63
CA GLY A 190 -10.15 -11.55 -21.97
C GLY A 190 -9.08 -12.44 -22.59
N GLY A 191 -9.39 -13.71 -22.74
CA GLY A 191 -8.61 -14.59 -23.59
C GLY A 191 -8.70 -14.05 -25.01
N THR A 192 -7.55 -13.77 -25.60
CA THR A 192 -7.36 -13.69 -27.04
C THR A 192 -8.00 -14.93 -27.68
N THR A 193 -9.20 -14.76 -28.22
CA THR A 193 -9.69 -15.64 -29.27
C THR A 193 -9.02 -15.21 -30.55
N ASP A 194 -8.00 -15.98 -30.94
CA ASP A 194 -7.64 -16.15 -32.33
C ASP A 194 -8.90 -16.48 -33.13
N ALA A 195 -9.19 -15.66 -34.14
CA ALA A 195 -10.17 -15.96 -35.17
C ALA A 195 -9.41 -16.05 -36.50
N VAL A 196 -9.28 -17.32 -36.92
CA VAL A 196 -9.13 -17.91 -38.27
C VAL A 196 -8.93 -16.94 -39.44
#